data_AF-A0A942C018-F1
#
_entry.id   AF-A0A942C018-F1
#
_cell.length_a   1.000
_cell.length_b   1.000
_cell.length_c   1.000
_cell.angle_alpha   90.00
_cell.angle_beta   90.00
_cell.angle_gamma   90.00
#
_symmetry.space_group_name_H-M   'P 1'
#
loop_
_entity.id
_entity.type
_entity.pdbx_description
1 polymer ?
#
loop_
_entity_poly.entity_id
_entity_poly.type
_entity_poly.pdbx_seq_one_letter_code
_entity_poly.pdbx_strand_id
1 'polypeptide(L)'
;MQNLKWNNNKFARAKTVKVNRQATAQKLLQTELEKLPVEERLIVERFISRGRIARNVMREFDAQLTFGERMADRVAAIGGSWRFIGGFAVFLIVWMILNSVVLATRAYDPYPFILLNLILSCLAALQAPIIMMSQNRQAEIDRLQAQNDYEVNIKAELEILQLHEKINQLREQDWVGLVELQQQQIEMLGKISTEISLKNSPENEV
;
A
#
# COMPACT_ATOMS: atom_id res chain seq x y z
N MET A 1 13.76 50.43 42.87
CA MET A 1 12.83 49.29 42.70
C MET A 1 11.64 49.74 41.85
N GLN A 2 11.64 49.47 40.55
CA GLN A 2 10.45 49.62 39.69
C GLN A 2 10.33 48.38 38.80
N ASN A 3 9.18 47.72 38.92
CA ASN A 3 8.87 46.41 38.34
C ASN A 3 8.83 46.45 36.81
N LEU A 4 9.78 45.79 36.14
CA LEU A 4 9.66 45.39 34.75
C LEU A 4 8.63 44.25 34.65
N LYS A 5 7.38 44.60 34.34
CA LYS A 5 6.38 43.61 33.91
C LYS A 5 6.79 43.05 32.55
N TRP A 6 7.40 41.86 32.56
CA TRP A 6 7.63 41.07 31.35
C TRP A 6 6.29 40.76 30.68
N ASN A 7 6.10 41.28 29.46
CA ASN A 7 4.92 41.04 28.64
C ASN A 7 5.07 39.68 27.94
N ASN A 8 4.42 38.66 28.49
CA ASN A 8 4.49 37.27 28.03
C ASN A 8 3.71 36.98 26.71
N ASN A 9 3.14 38.01 26.06
CA ASN A 9 2.31 37.83 24.86
C ASN A 9 3.09 37.72 23.53
N LYS A 10 4.43 37.79 23.53
CA LYS A 10 5.19 37.68 22.26
C LYS A 10 5.30 36.26 21.71
N PHE A 11 5.05 35.23 22.52
CA PHE A 11 5.12 33.83 22.08
C PHE A 11 3.77 33.23 21.66
N ALA A 12 2.66 33.96 21.81
CA ALA A 12 1.30 33.45 21.55
C ALA A 12 0.81 33.64 20.09
N ARG A 13 1.70 33.88 19.13
CA ARG A 13 1.35 33.99 17.70
C ARG A 13 2.24 33.14 16.80
N ALA A 14 2.44 31.87 17.16
CA ALA A 14 2.65 30.86 16.12
C ALA A 14 1.32 30.72 15.35
N LYS A 15 1.12 31.60 14.37
CA LYS A 15 0.00 31.56 13.44
C LYS A 15 0.10 30.18 12.77
N THR A 16 -0.72 29.22 13.20
CA THR A 16 -0.82 27.90 12.55
C THR A 16 -1.13 28.17 11.09
N VAL A 17 -0.10 28.12 10.25
CA VAL A 17 -0.24 28.19 8.80
C VAL A 17 -1.09 26.98 8.47
N LYS A 18 -2.37 27.23 8.14
CA LYS A 18 -3.27 26.20 7.61
C LYS A 18 -2.63 25.79 6.29
N VAL A 19 -1.81 24.74 6.32
CA VAL A 19 -1.23 24.15 5.13
C VAL A 19 -2.40 23.71 4.26
N ASN A 20 -2.66 24.49 3.22
CA ASN A 20 -3.72 24.19 2.29
C ASN A 20 -3.24 23.02 1.45
N ARG A 21 -3.66 21.81 1.84
CA ARG A 21 -3.33 20.55 1.17
C ARG A 21 -3.53 20.64 -0.34
N GLN A 22 -4.51 21.40 -0.81
CA GLN A 22 -4.78 21.61 -2.23
C GLN A 22 -3.72 22.47 -2.93
N ALA A 23 -3.25 23.55 -2.30
CA ALA A 23 -2.26 24.44 -2.90
C ALA A 23 -0.85 23.83 -2.91
N THR A 24 -0.47 23.13 -1.82
CA THR A 24 0.82 22.42 -1.74
C THR A 24 0.82 21.21 -2.67
N ALA A 25 -0.30 20.47 -2.75
CA ALA A 25 -0.46 19.42 -3.74
C ALA A 25 -0.38 20.01 -5.16
N GLN A 26 -1.15 21.04 -5.52
CA GLN A 26 -1.08 21.65 -6.87
C GLN A 26 0.32 22.12 -7.25
N LYS A 27 1.07 22.73 -6.33
CA LYS A 27 2.39 23.30 -6.63
C LYS A 27 3.49 22.25 -6.75
N LEU A 28 3.45 21.20 -5.92
CA LEU A 28 4.40 20.07 -5.98
C LEU A 28 4.04 19.08 -7.09
N LEU A 29 2.74 18.90 -7.35
CA LEU A 29 2.24 18.08 -8.44
C LEU A 29 2.43 18.78 -9.79
N GLN A 30 2.22 20.09 -9.97
CA GLN A 30 2.37 20.71 -11.30
C GLN A 30 3.72 20.43 -11.96
N THR A 31 4.82 20.35 -11.20
CA THR A 31 6.16 20.08 -11.73
C THR A 31 6.42 18.59 -12.02
N GLU A 32 5.80 17.68 -11.27
CA GLU A 32 5.97 16.22 -11.45
C GLU A 32 4.86 15.58 -12.32
N LEU A 33 3.61 16.02 -12.17
CA LEU A 33 2.41 15.62 -12.92
C LEU A 33 2.49 15.95 -14.42
N GLU A 34 3.31 16.94 -14.80
CA GLU A 34 3.59 17.25 -16.21
C GLU A 34 4.35 16.11 -16.89
N LYS A 35 5.10 15.30 -16.14
CA LYS A 35 5.86 14.14 -16.63
C LYS A 35 5.09 12.83 -16.54
N LEU A 36 4.00 12.78 -15.79
CA LEU A 36 3.23 11.54 -15.57
C LEU A 36 2.16 11.33 -16.67
N PRO A 37 1.96 10.09 -17.14
CA PRO A 37 0.90 9.76 -18.10
C PRO A 37 -0.50 10.09 -17.56
N VAL A 38 -1.45 10.35 -18.48
CA VAL A 38 -2.79 10.89 -18.18
C VAL A 38 -3.57 10.05 -17.14
N GLU A 39 -3.33 8.74 -17.09
CA GLU A 39 -3.97 7.82 -16.15
C GLU A 39 -3.58 8.09 -14.69
N GLU A 40 -2.33 8.50 -14.45
CA GLU A 40 -1.82 8.80 -13.10
C GLU A 40 -2.40 10.11 -12.56
N ARG A 41 -2.75 11.05 -13.45
CA ARG A 41 -3.37 12.33 -13.06
C ARG A 41 -4.75 12.14 -12.41
N LEU A 42 -5.50 11.15 -12.86
CA LEU A 42 -6.81 10.78 -12.30
C LEU A 42 -6.70 10.20 -10.88
N ILE A 43 -5.61 9.47 -10.59
CA ILE A 43 -5.35 8.89 -9.26
C ILE A 43 -5.06 10.02 -8.26
N VAL A 44 -4.26 11.00 -8.69
CA VAL A 44 -3.92 12.19 -7.91
C VAL A 44 -5.16 13.05 -7.60
N GLU A 45 -6.06 13.22 -8.57
CA GLU A 45 -7.32 13.97 -8.37
C GLU A 45 -8.28 13.23 -7.41
N ARG A 46 -8.35 11.89 -7.50
CA ARG A 46 -9.10 11.06 -6.54
C ARG A 46 -8.50 11.10 -5.13
N PHE A 47 -7.18 11.18 -5.02
CA PHE A 47 -6.48 11.34 -3.73
C PHE A 47 -6.84 12.66 -3.04
N ILE A 48 -6.95 13.75 -3.80
CA ILE A 48 -7.34 15.07 -3.27
C ILE A 48 -8.82 15.09 -2.82
N SER A 49 -9.68 14.26 -3.44
CA SER A 49 -11.14 14.32 -3.26
C SER A 49 -11.75 13.26 -2.33
N ARG A 50 -11.08 12.14 -2.01
CA ARG A 50 -11.63 11.12 -1.08
C ARG A 50 -10.59 10.54 -0.11
N GLY A 51 -10.92 10.63 1.18
CA GLY A 51 -10.29 9.82 2.22
C GLY A 51 -10.73 8.35 2.12
N ARG A 52 -9.75 7.44 2.16
CA ARG A 52 -9.80 5.96 2.05
C ARG A 52 -9.78 5.43 0.60
N ILE A 53 -8.56 5.16 0.13
CA ILE A 53 -8.25 4.48 -1.15
C ILE A 53 -8.18 2.95 -0.99
N ALA A 54 -8.13 2.44 0.24
CA ALA A 54 -8.13 0.99 0.47
C ALA A 54 -9.48 0.37 0.09
N ARG A 55 -9.60 -0.01 -1.18
CA ARG A 55 -10.70 -0.79 -1.70
C ARG A 55 -10.36 -2.26 -1.48
N ASN A 56 -11.30 -3.02 -0.93
CA ASN A 56 -11.11 -4.46 -0.78
C ASN A 56 -11.50 -5.15 -2.09
N VAL A 57 -10.52 -5.25 -3.01
CA VAL A 57 -10.66 -5.87 -4.34
C VAL A 57 -11.32 -7.25 -4.26
N MET A 58 -10.98 -8.03 -3.24
CA MET A 58 -11.53 -9.37 -3.02
C MET A 58 -13.05 -9.36 -2.78
N ARG A 59 -13.58 -8.38 -2.02
CA ARG A 59 -15.03 -8.30 -1.74
C ARG A 59 -15.84 -7.85 -2.95
N GLU A 60 -15.28 -6.99 -3.81
CA GLU A 60 -15.95 -6.59 -5.05
C GLU A 60 -16.03 -7.74 -6.05
N PHE A 61 -14.97 -8.56 -6.10
CA PHE A 61 -14.93 -9.74 -6.97
C PHE A 61 -15.85 -10.87 -6.48
N ASP A 62 -15.83 -11.18 -5.17
CA ASP A 62 -16.69 -12.21 -4.57
C ASP A 62 -18.19 -11.91 -4.73
N ALA A 63 -18.57 -10.63 -4.78
CA ALA A 63 -19.96 -10.20 -4.96
C ALA A 63 -20.50 -10.49 -6.36
N GLN A 64 -19.63 -10.67 -7.36
CA GLN A 64 -20.00 -10.87 -8.76
C GLN A 64 -19.98 -12.36 -9.18
N LEU A 65 -19.44 -13.25 -8.34
CA LEU A 65 -19.34 -14.68 -8.66
C LEU A 65 -20.70 -15.37 -8.70
N THR A 66 -21.00 -15.97 -9.85
CA THR A 66 -22.17 -16.84 -10.04
C THR A 66 -22.01 -18.17 -9.29
N PHE A 67 -23.12 -18.89 -9.08
CA PHE A 67 -23.10 -20.18 -8.38
C PHE A 67 -22.22 -21.23 -9.10
N GLY A 68 -22.23 -21.25 -10.43
CA GLY A 68 -21.41 -22.15 -11.24
C GLY A 68 -19.90 -21.89 -11.08
N GLU A 69 -19.51 -20.63 -11.04
CA GLU A 69 -18.11 -20.23 -10.84
C GLU A 69 -17.58 -20.61 -9.45
N ARG A 70 -18.43 -20.45 -8.42
CA ARG A 70 -18.11 -20.88 -7.05
C ARG A 70 -17.92 -22.39 -6.93
N MET A 71 -18.71 -23.17 -7.67
CA MET A 71 -18.55 -24.63 -7.73
C MET A 71 -17.29 -25.03 -8.48
N ALA A 72 -17.01 -24.39 -9.62
CA ALA A 72 -15.79 -24.62 -10.39
C ALA A 72 -14.52 -24.37 -9.56
N ASP A 73 -14.48 -23.28 -8.77
CA ASP A 73 -13.34 -23.01 -7.87
C ASP A 73 -13.14 -24.07 -6.80
N ARG A 74 -14.23 -24.56 -6.20
CA ARG A 74 -14.11 -25.65 -5.22
C ARG A 74 -13.59 -26.93 -5.88
N VAL A 75 -14.09 -27.27 -7.06
CA VAL A 75 -13.63 -28.46 -7.80
C VAL A 75 -12.16 -28.32 -8.19
N ALA A 76 -11.73 -27.15 -8.67
CA ALA A 76 -10.33 -26.88 -8.98
C ALA A 76 -9.42 -26.96 -7.73
N ALA A 77 -9.85 -26.39 -6.60
CA ALA A 77 -9.11 -26.41 -5.34
C ALA A 77 -8.99 -27.83 -4.75
N ILE A 78 -10.04 -28.64 -4.84
CA ILE A 78 -10.03 -30.04 -4.39
C ILE A 78 -9.14 -30.89 -5.31
N GLY A 79 -9.23 -30.68 -6.63
CA GLY A 79 -8.42 -31.38 -7.63
C GLY A 79 -6.92 -31.10 -7.53
N GLY A 80 -6.52 -29.96 -6.96
CA GLY A 80 -5.12 -29.59 -6.75
C GLY A 80 -4.45 -30.20 -5.50
N SER A 81 -5.18 -30.94 -4.66
CA SER A 81 -4.62 -31.50 -3.43
C SER A 81 -3.89 -32.83 -3.67
N TRP A 82 -2.66 -32.94 -3.16
CA TRP A 82 -1.88 -34.19 -3.17
C TRP A 82 -2.61 -35.37 -2.51
N ARG A 83 -3.45 -35.12 -1.51
CA ARG A 83 -4.26 -36.15 -0.85
C ARG A 83 -5.38 -36.69 -1.75
N PHE A 84 -5.97 -35.82 -2.58
CA PHE A 84 -7.00 -36.20 -3.55
C PHE A 84 -6.41 -37.07 -4.65
N ILE A 85 -5.25 -36.69 -5.20
CA ILE A 85 -4.53 -37.46 -6.22
C ILE A 85 -4.20 -38.87 -5.71
N GLY A 86 -3.66 -38.99 -4.48
CA GLY A 86 -3.36 -40.28 -3.87
C GLY A 86 -4.61 -41.14 -3.63
N GLY A 87 -5.69 -40.55 -3.11
CA GLY A 87 -6.95 -41.27 -2.89
C GLY A 87 -7.60 -41.75 -4.19
N PHE A 88 -7.57 -40.92 -5.24
CA PHE A 88 -8.08 -41.27 -6.56
C PHE A 88 -7.28 -42.41 -7.20
N ALA A 89 -5.95 -42.39 -7.09
CA ALA A 89 -5.10 -43.49 -7.56
C ALA A 89 -5.40 -44.82 -6.84
N VAL A 90 -5.55 -44.79 -5.52
CA VAL A 90 -5.94 -45.98 -4.74
C VAL A 90 -7.32 -46.50 -5.16
N PHE A 91 -8.29 -45.60 -5.36
CA PHE A 91 -9.62 -45.97 -5.84
C PHE A 91 -9.57 -46.68 -7.20
N LEU A 92 -8.79 -46.17 -8.16
CA LEU A 92 -8.62 -46.82 -9.47
C LEU A 92 -8.01 -48.21 -9.34
N ILE A 93 -6.99 -48.39 -8.49
CA ILE A 93 -6.37 -49.69 -8.24
C ILE A 93 -7.38 -50.68 -7.63
N VAL A 94 -8.15 -50.24 -6.63
CA VAL A 94 -9.20 -51.07 -6.00
C VAL A 94 -10.27 -51.46 -7.01
N TRP A 95 -10.72 -50.52 -7.86
CA TRP A 95 -11.69 -50.79 -8.91
C TRP A 95 -11.20 -51.83 -9.91
N MET A 96 -9.93 -51.72 -10.32
CA MET A 96 -9.29 -52.64 -11.24
C MET A 96 -9.17 -54.06 -10.65
N ILE A 97 -8.77 -54.17 -9.37
CA ILE A 97 -8.70 -55.46 -8.66
C ILE A 97 -10.08 -56.08 -8.49
N LEU A 98 -11.09 -55.29 -8.11
CA LEU A 98 -12.46 -55.77 -7.90
C LEU A 98 -13.06 -56.31 -9.21
N ASN A 99 -12.91 -55.58 -10.32
CA ASN A 99 -13.42 -56.03 -11.62
C ASN A 99 -12.65 -57.23 -12.19
N SER A 100 -11.33 -57.33 -11.95
CA SER A 100 -10.50 -58.41 -12.50
C SER A 100 -10.58 -59.71 -11.70
N VAL A 101 -10.60 -59.63 -10.36
CA VAL A 101 -10.45 -60.79 -9.47
C VAL A 101 -11.80 -61.23 -8.89
N VAL A 102 -12.64 -60.29 -8.47
CA VAL A 102 -13.86 -60.60 -7.72
C VAL A 102 -15.05 -60.83 -8.66
N LEU A 103 -15.09 -60.15 -9.80
CA LEU A 103 -16.16 -60.26 -10.80
C LEU A 103 -15.75 -61.09 -12.03
N ALA A 104 -14.71 -61.92 -11.97
CA ALA A 104 -14.16 -62.63 -13.13
C ALA A 104 -15.19 -63.45 -13.97
N THR A 105 -16.31 -63.88 -13.38
CA THR A 105 -17.41 -64.61 -14.06
C THR A 105 -18.57 -63.72 -14.56
N ARG A 106 -18.67 -62.46 -14.10
CA ARG A 106 -19.65 -61.44 -14.55
C ARG A 106 -19.02 -60.05 -14.48
N ALA A 107 -17.90 -59.85 -15.15
CA ALA A 107 -17.15 -58.60 -15.10
C ALA A 107 -17.96 -57.50 -15.79
N TYR A 108 -18.23 -56.41 -15.05
CA TYR A 108 -18.93 -55.24 -15.57
C TYR A 108 -18.02 -54.43 -16.53
N ASP A 109 -16.71 -54.43 -16.27
CA ASP A 109 -15.67 -53.83 -17.11
C ASP A 109 -14.46 -54.78 -17.23
N PRO A 110 -14.47 -55.75 -18.16
CA PRO A 110 -13.36 -56.67 -18.38
C PRO A 110 -12.11 -55.94 -18.89
N TYR A 111 -10.92 -56.52 -18.65
CA TYR A 111 -9.68 -56.03 -19.26
C TYR A 111 -9.86 -55.94 -20.79
N PRO A 112 -9.66 -54.77 -21.43
CA PRO A 112 -8.78 -53.65 -21.05
C PRO A 112 -9.46 -52.39 -20.42
N PHE A 113 -10.60 -52.53 -19.74
CA PHE A 113 -11.31 -51.47 -18.98
C PHE A 113 -11.83 -50.30 -19.84
N ILE A 114 -12.70 -50.57 -20.81
CA ILE A 114 -13.25 -49.56 -21.72
C ILE A 114 -14.06 -48.49 -20.95
N LEU A 115 -14.85 -48.89 -19.95
CA LEU A 115 -15.72 -47.95 -19.24
C LEU A 115 -14.91 -46.99 -18.37
N LEU A 116 -13.92 -47.52 -17.66
CA LEU A 116 -12.99 -46.71 -16.87
C LEU A 116 -12.23 -45.72 -17.76
N ASN A 117 -11.75 -46.16 -18.92
CA ASN A 117 -11.05 -45.29 -19.85
C ASN A 117 -11.96 -44.16 -20.39
N LEU A 118 -13.20 -44.50 -20.75
CA LEU A 118 -14.18 -43.52 -21.21
C LEU A 118 -14.49 -42.46 -20.14
N ILE A 119 -14.70 -42.88 -18.89
CA ILE A 119 -14.97 -41.98 -17.77
C ILE A 119 -13.76 -41.07 -17.50
N LEU A 120 -12.55 -41.63 -17.47
CA LEU A 120 -11.33 -40.84 -17.25
C LEU A 120 -11.09 -39.82 -18.36
N SER A 121 -11.32 -40.20 -19.62
CA SER A 121 -11.18 -39.30 -20.77
C SER A 121 -12.20 -38.16 -20.72
N CYS A 122 -13.45 -38.46 -20.35
CA CYS A 122 -14.48 -37.45 -20.15
C CYS A 122 -14.15 -36.50 -18.98
N LEU A 123 -13.68 -37.05 -17.86
CA LEU A 123 -13.29 -36.28 -16.69
C LEU A 123 -12.14 -35.33 -17.01
N ALA A 124 -11.11 -35.81 -17.72
CA ALA A 124 -9.97 -35.00 -18.14
C ALA A 124 -10.38 -33.88 -19.12
N ALA A 125 -11.28 -34.19 -20.06
CA ALA A 125 -11.79 -33.20 -21.03
C ALA A 125 -12.55 -32.05 -20.34
N LEU A 126 -13.34 -32.35 -19.29
CA LEU A 126 -14.03 -31.33 -18.51
C LEU A 126 -13.10 -30.60 -17.53
N GLN A 127 -12.02 -31.25 -17.09
CA GLN A 127 -11.09 -30.68 -16.12
C GLN A 127 -10.30 -29.49 -16.69
N ALA A 128 -9.81 -29.58 -17.94
CA ALA A 128 -8.97 -28.53 -18.51
C ALA A 128 -9.68 -27.15 -18.62
N PRO A 129 -10.94 -27.04 -19.10
CA PRO A 129 -11.69 -25.78 -19.10
C PRO A 129 -11.99 -25.27 -17.70
N ILE A 130 -12.32 -26.13 -16.74
CA ILE A 130 -12.60 -25.73 -15.35
C ILE A 130 -11.34 -25.13 -14.71
N ILE A 131 -10.18 -25.78 -14.90
CA ILE A 131 -8.89 -25.26 -14.44
C ILE A 131 -8.60 -23.92 -15.13
N MET A 132 -8.78 -23.82 -16.45
CA MET A 132 -8.52 -22.59 -17.21
C MET A 132 -9.44 -21.44 -16.78
N MET A 133 -10.72 -21.72 -16.47
CA MET A 133 -11.65 -20.72 -15.94
C MET A 133 -11.23 -20.24 -14.55
N SER A 134 -10.80 -21.15 -13.67
CA SER A 134 -10.28 -20.77 -12.34
C SER A 134 -8.97 -19.98 -12.45
N GLN A 135 -8.08 -20.36 -13.36
CA GLN A 135 -6.83 -19.63 -13.64
C GLN A 135 -7.08 -18.23 -14.20
N ASN A 136 -7.94 -18.08 -15.22
CA ASN A 136 -8.29 -16.77 -15.77
C ASN A 136 -8.89 -15.85 -14.71
N ARG A 137 -9.72 -16.40 -13.82
CA ARG A 137 -10.29 -15.66 -12.70
C ARG A 137 -9.21 -15.20 -11.71
N GLN A 138 -8.30 -16.08 -11.31
CA GLN A 138 -7.23 -15.70 -10.39
C GLN A 138 -6.30 -14.64 -11.02
N ALA A 139 -5.98 -14.77 -12.31
CA ALA A 139 -5.19 -13.76 -13.02
C ALA A 139 -5.86 -12.37 -13.05
N GLU A 140 -7.20 -12.33 -13.17
CA GLU A 140 -7.96 -11.08 -13.09
C GLU A 140 -7.90 -10.46 -11.69
N ILE A 141 -8.04 -11.27 -10.64
CA ILE A 141 -7.91 -10.82 -9.25
C ILE A 141 -6.51 -10.27 -9.00
N ASP A 142 -5.48 -11.00 -9.42
CA ASP A 142 -4.07 -10.59 -9.26
C ASP A 142 -3.80 -9.27 -10.00
N ARG A 143 -4.37 -9.09 -11.20
CA ARG A 143 -4.28 -7.84 -11.96
C ARG A 143 -4.90 -6.66 -11.22
N LEU A 144 -6.11 -6.84 -10.66
CA LEU A 144 -6.79 -5.79 -9.91
C LEU A 144 -6.08 -5.47 -8.59
N GLN A 145 -5.52 -6.48 -7.91
CA GLN A 145 -4.70 -6.27 -6.72
C GLN A 145 -3.45 -5.47 -7.05
N ALA A 146 -2.73 -5.82 -8.13
CA ALA A 146 -1.56 -5.07 -8.58
C ALA A 146 -1.88 -3.61 -8.91
N GLN A 147 -3.03 -3.33 -9.54
CA GLN A 147 -3.50 -1.96 -9.79
C GLN A 147 -3.77 -1.20 -8.49
N ASN A 148 -4.46 -1.82 -7.53
CA ASN A 148 -4.74 -1.19 -6.24
C ASN A 148 -3.46 -0.95 -5.43
N ASP A 149 -2.50 -1.88 -5.46
CA ASP A 149 -1.20 -1.72 -4.79
C ASP A 149 -0.39 -0.59 -5.43
N TYR A 150 -0.43 -0.46 -6.76
CA TYR A 150 0.16 0.66 -7.48
C TYR A 150 -0.47 2.00 -7.05
N GLU A 151 -1.80 2.10 -7.00
CA GLU A 151 -2.50 3.31 -6.52
C GLU A 151 -2.10 3.68 -5.08
N VAL A 152 -1.99 2.69 -4.20
CA VAL A 152 -1.54 2.89 -2.81
C VAL A 152 -0.10 3.37 -2.75
N ASN A 153 0.78 2.81 -3.58
CA ASN A 153 2.19 3.20 -3.63
C ASN A 153 2.37 4.66 -4.07
N ILE A 154 1.69 5.08 -5.14
CA ILE A 154 1.69 6.48 -5.60
C ILE A 154 1.19 7.42 -4.50
N LYS A 155 0.13 7.01 -3.80
CA LYS A 155 -0.37 7.75 -2.64
C LYS A 155 0.68 7.88 -1.53
N ALA A 156 1.38 6.80 -1.19
CA ALA A 156 2.40 6.82 -0.14
C ALA A 156 3.57 7.75 -0.51
N GLU A 157 4.00 7.73 -1.77
CA GLU A 157 5.02 8.62 -2.30
C GLU A 157 4.63 10.10 -2.15
N LEU A 158 3.39 10.45 -2.49
CA LEU A 158 2.86 11.82 -2.31
C LEU A 158 2.80 12.23 -0.84
N GLU A 159 2.39 11.33 0.06
CA GLU A 159 2.39 11.60 1.50
C GLU A 159 3.81 11.84 2.05
N ILE A 160 4.81 11.09 1.56
CA ILE A 160 6.22 11.31 1.91
C ILE A 160 6.71 12.67 1.42
N LEU A 161 6.42 13.05 0.16
CA LEU A 161 6.80 14.35 -0.39
C LEU A 161 6.18 15.51 0.41
N GLN A 162 4.91 15.38 0.82
CA GLN A 162 4.26 16.38 1.68
C GLN A 162 4.92 16.49 3.06
N LEU A 163 5.32 15.38 3.67
CA LEU A 163 6.04 15.38 4.93
C LEU A 163 7.42 16.04 4.77
N HIS A 164 8.12 15.75 3.67
CA HIS A 164 9.43 16.34 3.37
C HIS A 164 9.34 17.87 3.26
N GLU A 165 8.35 18.38 2.54
CA GLU A 165 8.12 19.82 2.43
C GLU A 165 7.81 20.47 3.78
N LYS A 166 6.98 19.82 4.60
CA LYS A 166 6.66 20.30 5.94
C LYS A 166 7.91 20.37 6.84
N ILE A 167 8.81 19.40 6.73
CA ILE A 167 10.10 19.40 7.44
C ILE A 167 10.98 20.55 6.96
N ASN A 168 11.07 20.79 5.65
CA ASN A 168 11.85 21.90 5.11
C ASN A 168 11.31 23.26 5.59
N GLN A 169 9.99 23.44 5.63
CA GLN A 169 9.36 24.67 6.14
C GLN A 169 9.64 24.91 7.62
N LEU A 170 9.55 23.87 8.46
CA LEU A 170 9.89 23.98 9.88
C LEU A 170 11.37 24.33 10.06
N ARG A 171 12.26 23.67 9.29
CA ARG A 171 13.69 23.95 9.31
C ARG A 171 13.98 25.41 8.95
N GLU A 172 13.33 25.97 7.94
CA GLU A 172 13.51 27.37 7.53
C GLU A 172 13.05 28.35 8.63
N GLN A 173 11.92 28.06 9.29
CA GLN A 173 11.45 28.87 10.42
C GLN A 173 12.42 28.83 11.60
N ASP A 174 12.91 27.64 11.94
CA ASP A 174 13.87 27.45 13.02
C ASP A 174 15.20 28.16 12.71
N TRP A 175 15.66 28.13 11.45
CA TRP A 175 16.85 28.88 11.00
C TRP A 175 16.72 30.38 11.26
N VAL A 176 15.58 30.98 10.91
CA VAL A 176 15.34 32.41 11.16
C VAL A 176 15.40 32.72 12.66
N GLY A 177 14.79 31.87 13.49
CA GLY A 177 14.83 32.04 14.95
C GLY A 177 16.26 31.92 15.53
N LEU A 178 17.06 30.98 15.03
CA LEU A 178 18.45 30.80 15.45
C LEU A 178 19.33 32.01 15.09
N VAL A 179 19.16 32.58 13.90
CA VAL A 179 19.88 33.79 13.47
C VAL A 179 19.51 34.99 14.35
N GLU A 180 18.23 35.16 14.69
CA GLU A 180 17.77 36.24 15.57
C GLU A 180 18.37 36.13 16.98
N LEU A 181 18.41 34.91 17.55
CA LEU A 181 19.06 34.65 18.83
C LEU A 181 20.56 34.94 18.79
N GLN A 182 21.24 34.58 17.70
CA GLN A 182 22.66 34.87 17.51
C GLN A 182 22.92 36.38 17.46
N GLN A 183 22.07 37.13 16.74
CA GLN A 183 22.20 38.59 16.63
C GLN A 183 22.02 39.28 18.00
N GLN A 184 21.07 38.81 18.80
CA GLN A 184 20.87 39.28 20.18
C GLN A 184 22.11 39.02 21.06
N GLN A 185 22.75 37.86 20.92
CA GLN A 185 24.00 37.56 21.65
C GLN A 185 25.13 38.51 21.23
N ILE A 186 25.31 38.76 19.94
CA ILE A 186 26.33 39.71 19.44
C ILE A 186 26.08 41.12 20.00
N GLU A 187 24.83 41.57 20.02
CA GLU A 187 24.48 42.89 20.57
C GLU A 187 24.77 42.98 22.08
N MET A 188 24.42 41.93 22.84
CA MET A 188 24.74 41.86 24.28
C MET A 188 26.26 41.89 24.52
N LEU A 189 27.03 41.12 23.75
CA LEU A 189 28.50 41.12 23.84
C LEU A 189 29.08 42.50 23.51
N GLY A 190 28.53 43.21 22.52
CA GLY A 190 28.94 44.58 22.17
C GLY A 190 28.69 45.58 23.30
N LYS A 191 27.53 45.49 23.97
CA LYS A 191 27.20 46.31 25.15
C LYS A 191 28.17 46.03 26.30
N ILE A 192 28.39 44.77 26.63
CA ILE A 192 29.31 44.35 27.70
C ILE A 192 30.74 44.83 27.41
N SER A 193 31.23 44.67 26.18
CA SER A 193 32.56 45.13 25.76
C SER A 193 32.71 46.65 25.92
N THR A 194 31.68 47.41 25.52
CA THR A 194 31.67 48.87 25.65
C THR A 194 31.63 49.30 27.11
N GLU A 195 30.82 48.66 27.95
CA GLU A 195 30.81 48.91 29.41
C GLU A 195 32.15 48.61 30.06
N ILE A 196 32.82 47.51 29.69
CA ILE A 196 34.16 47.19 30.17
C ILE A 196 35.18 48.24 29.73
N SER A 197 35.11 48.70 28.48
CA SER A 197 36.01 49.73 27.93
C SER A 197 35.82 51.09 28.61
N LEU A 198 34.57 51.47 28.89
CA LEU A 198 34.25 52.70 29.64
C LEU A 198 34.71 52.61 31.10
N LYS A 199 34.59 51.43 31.73
CA LYS A 199 35.06 51.21 33.12
C LYS A 199 36.59 51.17 33.24
N ASN A 200 37.29 50.78 32.17
CA ASN A 200 38.75 50.72 32.09
C ASN A 200 39.39 51.98 31.46
N SER A 201 38.63 53.03 31.15
CA SER A 201 39.21 54.31 30.71
C SER A 201 39.94 55.01 31.86
N PRO A 202 41.12 55.64 31.61
CA PRO A 202 42.08 56.08 32.62
C PRO A 202 41.66 57.30 33.48
N GLU A 203 40.37 57.59 33.64
CA GLU A 203 39.89 58.66 34.53
C GLU A 203 39.76 58.22 36.01
N ASN A 204 40.10 56.97 36.35
CA ASN A 204 40.13 56.47 37.74
C ASN A 204 41.55 56.40 38.35
N GLU A 205 42.53 57.10 37.80
CA GLU A 205 43.91 57.20 38.35
C GLU A 205 44.29 58.59 38.87
N VAL A 206 43.32 59.44 39.25
CA VAL A 206 43.60 60.69 40.00
C VAL A 206 43.36 60.51 41.48
#